data_AF-A0A1H3G5H9-F1
#
_entry.id   AF-A0A1H3G5H9-F1
#
_cell.length_a   1.000
_cell.length_b   1.000
_cell.length_c   1.000
_cell.angle_alpha   90.00
_cell.angle_beta   90.00
_cell.angle_gamma   90.00
#
_symmetry.space_group_name_H-M   'P 1'
#
loop_
_entity.id
_entity.type
_entity.pdbx_description
1 polymer ?
#
loop_
_entity_poly.entity_id
_entity_poly.type
_entity_poly.pdbx_seq_one_letter_code
_entity_poly.pdbx_strand_id
1 'polypeptide(L)'
;KEAAPIAIIGGADGPTTIYLAAKLAPHLLGATAVAAYSYMSLVPIIQPPVIRLLTTKQDRKIRMEQLRPVSKKGTNIISHRLYDCGRIDLARLRSSYRDVNVWQLA
;
A
#
# COMPACT_ATOMS: atom_id res chain seq x y z
N LYS A 1 17.40 2.77 17.78
CA LYS A 1 16.28 3.69 17.39
C LYS A 1 16.23 3.90 15.87
N GLU A 2 17.37 4.02 15.20
CA GLU A 2 17.49 4.20 13.74
C GLU A 2 17.06 2.98 12.89
N ALA A 3 17.18 1.77 13.43
CA ALA A 3 16.73 0.55 12.72
C ALA A 3 15.20 0.48 12.56
N ALA A 4 14.43 1.16 13.41
CA ALA A 4 12.97 1.12 13.37
C ALA A 4 12.38 1.70 12.08
N PRO A 5 12.72 2.94 11.65
CA PRO A 5 12.23 3.47 10.38
C PRO A 5 12.72 2.67 9.17
N ILE A 6 13.92 2.07 9.22
CA ILE A 6 14.44 1.21 8.14
C ILE A 6 13.61 -0.06 8.00
N ALA A 7 13.18 -0.67 9.12
CA ALA A 7 12.33 -1.86 9.11
C ALA A 7 10.93 -1.60 8.50
N ILE A 8 10.36 -0.39 8.68
CA ILE A 8 9.04 -0.04 8.13
C ILE A 8 9.07 0.10 6.60
N ILE A 9 10.21 0.46 6.00
CA ILE A 9 10.38 0.48 4.53
C ILE A 9 10.00 -0.87 3.91
N GLY A 10 10.39 -1.98 4.57
CA GLY A 10 10.08 -3.34 4.10
C GLY A 10 8.58 -3.68 4.14
N GLY A 11 7.79 -2.99 4.96
CA GLY A 11 6.33 -3.13 5.02
C GLY A 11 5.59 -2.50 3.83
N ALA A 12 6.32 -1.89 2.92
CA ALA A 12 5.85 -1.24 1.72
C ALA A 12 4.92 -0.01 1.94
N ASP A 13 4.95 0.62 3.12
CA ASP A 13 4.10 1.75 3.50
C ASP A 13 4.90 3.07 3.66
N GLY A 14 4.94 3.86 2.59
CA GLY A 14 5.71 5.10 2.49
C GLY A 14 5.33 6.18 3.52
N PRO A 15 4.04 6.57 3.65
CA PRO A 15 3.61 7.59 4.62
C PRO A 15 3.95 7.24 6.06
N THR A 16 3.80 5.97 6.45
CA THR A 16 4.12 5.51 7.81
C THR A 16 5.62 5.49 8.06
N THR A 17 6.42 5.11 7.05
CA THR A 17 7.90 5.19 7.12
C THR A 17 8.36 6.61 7.42
N ILE A 18 7.84 7.60 6.69
CA ILE A 18 8.21 9.02 6.85
C ILE A 18 7.78 9.53 8.22
N TYR A 19 6.56 9.19 8.66
CA TYR A 19 6.04 9.58 9.96
C TYR A 19 6.90 9.04 11.12
N LEU A 20 7.30 7.77 11.02
CA LEU A 20 8.10 7.11 12.04
C LEU A 20 9.55 7.62 12.05
N ALA A 21 10.12 7.88 10.87
CA ALA A 21 11.44 8.51 10.72
C ALA A 21 11.45 9.92 11.33
N ALA A 22 10.41 10.72 11.11
CA ALA A 22 10.28 12.06 11.68
C ALA A 22 10.27 12.04 13.22
N LYS A 23 9.66 11.01 13.84
CA LYS A 23 9.57 10.88 15.30
C LYS A 23 10.78 10.24 15.96
N LEU A 24 11.44 9.28 15.31
CA LEU A 24 12.48 8.45 15.94
C LEU A 24 13.91 8.78 15.48
N ALA A 25 14.09 9.22 14.24
CA ALA A 25 15.40 9.48 13.64
C ALA A 25 15.29 10.55 12.51
N PRO A 26 15.11 11.84 12.86
CA PRO A 26 14.85 12.90 11.88
C PRO A 26 16.02 13.12 10.91
N HIS A 27 17.25 12.77 11.30
CA HIS A 27 18.43 12.85 10.43
C HIS A 27 18.41 11.81 9.30
N LEU A 28 17.63 10.73 9.42
CA LEU A 28 17.44 9.71 8.38
C LEU A 28 16.21 9.96 7.50
N LEU A 29 15.44 11.03 7.74
CA LEU A 29 14.19 11.30 7.04
C LEU A 29 14.38 11.41 5.53
N GLY A 30 15.41 12.12 5.08
CA GLY A 30 15.71 12.28 3.65
C GLY A 30 16.07 10.93 2.99
N ALA A 31 16.96 10.17 3.61
CA ALA A 31 17.39 8.88 3.08
C ALA A 31 16.25 7.84 3.05
N THR A 32 15.44 7.79 4.10
CA THR A 32 14.31 6.85 4.21
C THR A 32 13.17 7.22 3.26
N ALA A 33 12.90 8.51 3.04
CA ALA A 33 11.88 8.95 2.08
C ALA A 33 12.25 8.60 0.63
N VAL A 34 13.50 8.85 0.23
CA VAL A 34 13.99 8.48 -1.11
C VAL A 34 13.95 6.97 -1.28
N ALA A 35 14.51 6.20 -0.34
CA ALA A 35 14.49 4.75 -0.40
C ALA A 35 13.07 4.18 -0.48
N ALA A 36 12.12 4.74 0.28
CA ALA A 36 10.74 4.26 0.30
C ALA A 36 10.05 4.42 -1.05
N TYR A 37 10.04 5.63 -1.62
CA TYR A 37 9.39 5.85 -2.91
C TYR A 37 10.15 5.20 -4.06
N SER A 38 11.48 5.07 -3.97
CA SER A 38 12.29 4.37 -4.96
C SER A 38 12.02 2.86 -5.00
N TYR A 39 11.82 2.17 -3.87
CA TYR A 39 11.47 0.75 -3.94
C TYR A 39 10.04 0.55 -4.47
N MET A 40 9.11 1.45 -4.16
CA MET A 40 7.71 1.37 -4.64
C MET A 40 7.65 1.41 -6.17
N SER A 41 8.49 2.23 -6.81
CA SER A 41 8.55 2.29 -8.27
C SER A 41 9.22 1.07 -8.92
N LEU A 42 10.01 0.30 -8.16
CA LEU A 42 10.62 -0.95 -8.63
C LEU A 42 9.69 -2.17 -8.52
N VAL A 43 8.57 -2.07 -7.79
CA VAL A 43 7.61 -3.17 -7.62
C VAL A 43 7.19 -3.81 -8.96
N PRO A 44 6.85 -3.06 -10.03
CA PRO A 44 6.47 -3.66 -11.31
C PRO A 44 7.57 -4.48 -11.99
N ILE A 45 8.83 -4.21 -11.67
CA ILE A 45 9.99 -4.90 -12.22
C ILE A 45 10.27 -6.17 -11.40
N ILE A 46 10.14 -6.10 -10.08
CA ILE A 46 10.49 -7.18 -9.16
C ILE A 46 9.33 -8.19 -9.00
N GLN A 47 8.08 -7.73 -9.02
CA GLN A 47 6.91 -8.55 -8.71
C GLN A 47 6.66 -9.67 -9.74
N PRO A 48 6.66 -9.43 -11.07
CA PRO A 48 6.39 -10.48 -12.04
C PRO A 48 7.44 -11.62 -12.04
N PRO A 49 8.76 -11.37 -11.94
CA PRO A 49 9.76 -12.42 -11.78
C PRO A 49 9.58 -13.26 -10.53
N VAL A 50 9.34 -12.64 -9.37
CA VAL A 50 9.17 -13.36 -8.09
C VAL A 50 7.93 -14.26 -8.13
N ILE A 51 6.81 -13.76 -8.63
CA ILE A 51 5.60 -14.56 -8.84
C ILE A 51 5.90 -15.71 -9.82
N ARG A 52 6.65 -15.44 -10.89
CA ARG A 52 6.97 -16.46 -11.88
C ARG A 52 7.83 -17.60 -11.35
N LEU A 53 8.69 -17.31 -10.36
CA LEU A 53 9.57 -18.27 -9.71
C LEU A 53 8.85 -19.11 -8.66
N LEU A 54 7.93 -18.50 -7.90
CA LEU A 54 7.28 -19.16 -6.75
C LEU A 54 5.93 -19.83 -7.06
N THR A 55 5.28 -19.52 -8.18
CA THR A 55 3.95 -20.07 -8.53
C THR A 55 4.01 -20.97 -9.76
N THR A 56 3.18 -22.02 -9.80
CA THR A 56 3.09 -22.90 -10.97
C THR A 56 2.11 -22.36 -12.03
N LYS A 57 2.16 -22.89 -13.25
CA LYS A 57 1.21 -22.53 -14.32
C LYS A 57 -0.24 -22.93 -14.01
N GLN A 58 -0.45 -23.86 -13.09
CA GLN A 58 -1.79 -24.32 -12.68
C GLN A 58 -2.41 -23.31 -11.71
N ASP A 59 -1.65 -22.83 -10.72
CA ASP A 59 -2.10 -21.84 -9.74
C ASP A 59 -2.48 -20.50 -10.38
N ARG A 60 -1.75 -20.09 -11.42
CA ARG A 60 -2.04 -18.83 -12.16
C ARG A 60 -3.32 -18.87 -12.99
N LYS A 61 -3.92 -20.04 -13.19
CA LYS A 61 -5.16 -20.21 -13.99
C LYS A 61 -6.42 -20.27 -13.13
N ILE A 62 -6.30 -20.18 -11.81
CA ILE A 62 -7.44 -20.15 -10.90
C ILE A 62 -8.26 -18.90 -11.20
N ARG A 63 -9.54 -19.08 -11.56
CA ARG A 63 -10.44 -17.95 -11.78
C ARG A 63 -10.88 -17.40 -10.42
N MET A 64 -10.56 -16.14 -10.18
CA MET A 64 -11.06 -15.41 -9.03
C MET A 64 -12.54 -15.08 -9.26
N GLU A 65 -13.40 -15.49 -8.33
CA GLU A 65 -14.80 -15.08 -8.33
C GLU A 65 -14.91 -13.56 -8.18
N GLN A 66 -15.94 -13.00 -8.81
CA GLN A 66 -16.07 -11.56 -8.81
C GLN A 66 -16.48 -11.05 -7.43
N LEU A 67 -15.90 -9.92 -7.02
CA LEU A 67 -16.16 -9.33 -5.70
C LEU A 67 -17.67 -9.16 -5.50
N ARG A 68 -18.15 -9.53 -4.30
CA ARG A 68 -19.56 -9.40 -3.94
C ARG A 68 -19.99 -7.93 -4.06
N PRO A 69 -21.19 -7.63 -4.59
CA PRO A 69 -21.68 -6.26 -4.66
C PRO A 69 -21.80 -5.67 -3.26
N VAL A 70 -21.07 -4.59 -2.99
CA VAL A 70 -21.10 -3.93 -1.69
C VAL A 70 -22.42 -3.18 -1.51
N SER A 71 -23.18 -3.54 -0.47
CA SER A 71 -24.38 -2.81 -0.07
C SER A 71 -24.02 -1.46 0.55
N LYS A 72 -24.86 -0.44 0.36
CA LYS A 72 -24.69 0.91 0.95
C LYS A 72 -24.46 0.88 2.48
N LYS A 73 -25.00 -0.13 3.19
CA LYS A 73 -24.73 -0.35 4.62
C LYS A 73 -23.30 -0.81 4.89
N GLY A 74 -22.74 -1.67 4.04
CA GLY A 74 -21.32 -2.05 4.08
C GLY A 74 -20.40 -0.87 3.77
N THR A 75 -20.80 0.01 2.84
CA THR A 75 -20.13 1.30 2.58
C THR A 75 -20.17 2.22 3.80
N ASN A 76 -21.28 2.26 4.53
CA ASN A 76 -21.41 3.06 5.76
C ASN A 76 -20.50 2.58 6.91
N ILE A 77 -20.09 1.31 6.93
CA ILE A 77 -19.08 0.80 7.89
C ILE A 77 -17.69 1.37 7.55
N ILE A 78 -17.38 1.56 6.26
CA ILE A 78 -16.16 2.25 5.81
C ILE A 78 -16.24 3.72 6.24
N SER A 79 -17.42 4.34 6.10
CA SER A 79 -17.69 5.69 6.60
C SER A 79 -17.52 5.78 8.12
N HIS A 80 -18.00 4.80 8.90
CA HIS A 80 -17.85 4.80 10.37
C HIS A 80 -16.39 4.76 10.80
N ARG A 81 -15.54 3.99 10.09
CA ARG A 81 -14.10 3.96 10.34
C ARG A 81 -13.41 5.30 10.02
N LEU A 82 -13.97 6.07 9.08
CA LEU A 82 -13.54 7.42 8.73
C LEU A 82 -14.10 8.49 9.68
N TYR A 83 -15.19 8.23 10.39
CA TYR A 83 -15.70 9.12 11.45
C TYR A 83 -14.92 8.97 12.76
N ASP A 84 -14.46 7.76 13.12
CA ASP A 84 -13.58 7.53 14.27
C ASP A 84 -12.17 8.12 14.07
N CYS A 85 -11.69 8.14 12.81
CA CYS A 85 -10.44 8.80 12.44
C CYS A 85 -10.74 10.28 12.14
N GLY A 86 -10.88 11.08 13.20
CA GLY A 86 -11.29 12.48 13.14
C GLY A 86 -10.66 13.27 11.97
N ARG A 87 -11.53 13.70 11.05
CA ARG A 87 -11.27 14.75 10.04
C ARG A 87 -10.33 14.36 8.89
N ILE A 88 -10.75 13.40 8.06
CA ILE A 88 -10.14 13.17 6.74
C ILE A 88 -11.18 13.44 5.64
N ASP A 89 -10.84 14.38 4.76
CA ASP A 89 -11.67 14.84 3.65
C ASP A 89 -11.83 13.74 2.57
N LEU A 90 -12.98 13.05 2.60
CA LEU A 90 -13.37 11.92 1.76
C LEU A 90 -13.27 12.21 0.25
N ALA A 91 -13.35 13.49 -0.16
CA ALA A 91 -13.26 13.89 -1.56
C ALA A 91 -11.85 13.63 -2.15
N ARG A 92 -10.80 13.74 -1.32
CA ARG A 92 -9.39 13.59 -1.77
C ARG A 92 -8.95 12.13 -1.87
N LEU A 93 -9.48 11.27 -0.99
CA LEU A 93 -9.23 9.82 -1.01
C LEU A 93 -9.90 9.11 -2.21
N ARG A 94 -11.07 9.58 -2.65
CA ARG A 94 -11.78 9.01 -3.82
C ARG A 94 -11.03 9.24 -5.14
N SER A 95 -10.15 10.24 -5.20
CA SER A 95 -9.23 10.43 -6.34
C SER A 95 -8.01 9.52 -6.22
N SER A 96 -7.42 9.40 -5.03
CA SER A 96 -6.20 8.60 -4.81
C SER A 96 -6.41 7.08 -4.91
N TYR A 97 -7.62 6.58 -4.65
CA TYR A 97 -7.96 5.15 -4.74
C TYR A 97 -8.41 4.69 -6.13
N ARG A 98 -8.55 5.60 -7.09
CA ARG A 98 -8.97 5.25 -8.46
C ARG A 98 -7.83 4.72 -9.32
N ASP A 99 -6.59 5.02 -8.93
CA ASP A 99 -5.39 4.76 -9.73
C ASP A 99 -4.54 3.58 -9.24
N VAL A 100 -4.91 2.92 -8.14
CA VAL A 100 -4.21 1.72 -7.64
C VAL A 100 -4.77 0.45 -8.29
N ASN A 101 -4.75 0.41 -9.62
CA ASN A 101 -4.81 -0.84 -10.38
C ASN A 101 -3.42 -1.53 -10.34
N VAL A 102 -2.96 -1.90 -9.15
CA VAL A 102 -1.72 -2.67 -8.94
C VAL A 102 -1.80 -4.04 -9.63
N TRP A 103 -3.01 -4.51 -9.94
CA TRP A 103 -3.25 -5.81 -10.59
C TRP A 103 -3.26 -5.78 -12.12
N GLN A 104 -3.13 -4.61 -12.78
CA GLN A 104 -3.03 -4.55 -14.24
C GLN A 104 -1.60 -4.79 -14.78
N LEU A 105 -0.61 -4.97 -13.90
CA LEU A 105 0.80 -5.21 -14.25
C LEU A 105 1.27 -6.67 -14.09
N ALA A 106 0.36 -7.59 -13.76
CA ALA A 106 0.61 -9.04 -13.70
C ALA A 106 -0.13 -9.77 -14.83
#